data_AF-A0A8C0D417-F1
#
_entry.id   AF-A0A8C0D417-F1
#
_cell.length_a   1.000
_cell.length_b   1.000
_cell.length_c   1.000
_cell.angle_alpha   90.00
_cell.angle_beta   90.00
_cell.angle_gamma   90.00
#
_symmetry.space_group_name_H-M   'P 1'
#
loop_
_entity.id
_entity.type
_entity.pdbx_description
1 polymer ?
#
loop_
_entity_poly.entity_id
_entity_poly.type
_entity_poly.pdbx_seq_one_letter_code
_entity_poly.pdbx_strand_id
1 'polypeptide(L)'
;MPALPLDQLQISHKDLKTGKLRTSPVVFDETLQKCLDSYLHYVIDMEKCLHRSVFLAFLHMSTHKESKDHFISPSAFGEILYNNFQFDIPKILDLRVLFGKGNSPLLQKMIGNIFIQQPSYYNDLNETMPTILQVFSNILQHCGLQGDGACATPQKLEERARLTPSDMPLLELKDIVLYLCDTCTTLWAFPDIFPLACPTFQKHDFCYRLASFYEIAIPKLESAVKKRRLEDSKLLGDLWQRLSHSRKKLLEIFHILLNQICLLPVLESSCDNIQGFVEAFLQIFGSSLQEERSLRNYDALFSVADDVSLLQQASSALDETRTAYILQAVESAWEGVDRRKATDAKDPPVAEHPNGVMEAAEAVSRPSSLRQNSEEEEFLGAAAAPGPAVCGVEPDSLISQVKDLLPDLGEGFILACLKHSSYDPEQVINNILEGRLAPALGQLDRGLDRQVNLSFAAPEKAASSSASRP
;
A
#
# COMPACT_ATOMS: atom_id res chain seq x y z
N MET A 1 -34.46 7.54 8.23
CA MET A 1 -35.31 7.18 9.38
C MET A 1 -35.86 8.45 9.99
N PRO A 2 -37.16 8.56 10.31
CA PRO A 2 -37.65 9.68 11.09
C PRO A 2 -36.98 9.65 12.46
N ALA A 3 -36.50 10.81 12.94
CA ALA A 3 -35.91 10.92 14.26
C ALA A 3 -36.96 10.56 15.31
N LEU A 4 -36.69 9.54 16.13
CA LEU A 4 -37.52 9.24 17.29
C LEU A 4 -37.47 10.44 18.25
N PRO A 5 -38.62 10.96 18.71
CA PRO A 5 -38.64 12.04 19.69
C PRO A 5 -37.89 11.62 20.97
N LEU A 6 -36.95 12.45 21.44
CA LEU A 6 -36.08 12.18 22.61
C LEU A 6 -36.88 11.90 23.91
N ASP A 7 -38.10 12.42 23.98
CA ASP A 7 -39.11 12.18 25.00
C ASP A 7 -39.64 10.74 25.05
N GLN A 8 -39.49 9.96 23.96
CA GLN A 8 -39.85 8.53 23.94
C GLN A 8 -38.72 7.62 24.42
N LEU A 9 -37.52 8.16 24.69
CA LEU A 9 -36.35 7.42 25.18
C LEU A 9 -36.10 7.67 26.68
N GLN A 10 -37.13 7.87 27.48
CA GLN A 10 -37.01 8.07 28.93
C GLN A 10 -37.43 6.81 29.71
N ILE A 11 -36.54 6.31 30.56
CA ILE A 11 -36.86 5.21 31.47
C ILE A 11 -37.39 5.80 32.78
N SER A 12 -38.58 5.34 33.17
CA SER A 12 -39.24 5.76 34.40
C SER A 12 -38.92 4.76 35.52
N HIS A 13 -38.22 5.18 36.56
CA HIS A 13 -37.99 4.34 37.74
C HIS A 13 -38.66 4.94 38.98
N LYS A 14 -39.12 4.07 39.89
CA LYS A 14 -39.72 4.46 41.15
C LYS A 14 -38.62 4.69 42.19
N ASP A 15 -38.53 5.90 42.74
CA ASP A 15 -37.57 6.23 43.79
C ASP A 15 -37.95 5.49 45.08
N LEU A 16 -37.11 4.54 45.53
CA LEU A 16 -37.38 3.70 46.71
C LEU A 16 -37.58 4.51 48.01
N LYS A 17 -37.06 5.75 48.08
CA LYS A 17 -37.18 6.60 49.28
C LYS A 17 -38.42 7.48 49.27
N THR A 18 -38.92 7.87 48.11
CA THR A 18 -40.01 8.87 47.99
C THR A 18 -41.27 8.34 47.32
N GLY A 19 -41.23 7.13 46.76
CA GLY A 19 -42.36 6.48 46.06
C GLY A 19 -42.78 7.16 44.76
N LYS A 20 -42.15 8.28 44.38
CA LYS A 20 -42.44 9.05 43.16
C LYS A 20 -41.70 8.46 41.96
N LEU A 21 -42.38 8.47 40.81
CA LEU A 21 -41.77 8.15 39.51
C LEU A 21 -40.80 9.26 39.12
N ARG A 22 -39.55 8.91 38.85
CA ARG A 22 -38.54 9.79 38.26
C ARG A 22 -38.18 9.28 36.87
N THR A 23 -38.12 10.19 35.92
CA THR A 23 -37.64 9.95 34.55
C THR A 23 -36.16 10.30 34.49
N SER A 24 -35.30 9.34 34.16
CA SER A 24 -33.87 9.58 33.91
C SER A 24 -33.58 9.45 32.42
N PRO A 25 -32.70 10.29 31.84
CA PRO A 25 -32.20 10.04 30.50
C PRO A 25 -31.49 8.67 30.46
N VAL A 26 -31.66 7.97 29.33
CA VAL A 26 -31.04 6.66 29.01
C VAL A 26 -29.52 6.60 29.24
N VAL A 27 -28.87 7.76 29.34
CA VAL A 27 -27.44 7.95 29.62
C VAL A 27 -26.96 7.25 30.91
N PHE A 28 -27.84 6.90 31.84
CA PHE A 28 -27.48 6.25 33.11
C PHE A 28 -27.82 4.75 33.19
N ASP A 29 -28.33 4.14 32.11
CA ASP A 29 -28.62 2.71 32.09
C ASP A 29 -27.42 1.90 31.57
N GLU A 30 -26.58 1.43 32.49
CA GLU A 30 -25.45 0.55 32.18
C GLU A 30 -25.86 -0.74 31.46
N THR A 31 -27.09 -1.23 31.67
CA THR A 31 -27.56 -2.47 31.03
C THR A 31 -27.92 -2.25 29.58
N LEU A 32 -28.55 -1.11 29.26
CA LEU A 32 -28.80 -0.72 27.88
C LEU A 32 -27.49 -0.41 27.15
N GLN A 33 -26.55 0.28 27.80
CA GLN A 33 -25.23 0.55 27.22
C GLN A 33 -24.51 -0.78 26.89
N LYS A 34 -24.46 -1.74 27.83
CA LYS A 34 -23.91 -3.08 27.59
C LYS A 34 -24.64 -3.83 26.47
N CYS A 35 -25.96 -3.68 26.37
CA CYS A 35 -26.75 -4.28 25.30
C CYS A 35 -26.43 -3.67 23.93
N LEU A 36 -26.31 -2.33 23.84
CA LEU A 36 -25.94 -1.63 22.62
C LEU A 36 -24.50 -1.94 22.22
N ASP A 37 -23.57 -1.98 23.17
CA ASP A 37 -22.18 -2.37 22.92
C ASP A 37 -22.09 -3.83 22.45
N SER A 38 -22.85 -4.74 23.07
CA SER A 38 -22.92 -6.15 22.64
C SER A 38 -23.55 -6.31 21.27
N TYR A 39 -24.61 -5.55 20.95
CA TYR A 39 -25.23 -5.52 19.62
C TYR A 39 -24.25 -4.99 18.57
N LEU A 40 -23.59 -3.85 18.84
CA LEU A 40 -22.58 -3.28 17.95
C LEU A 40 -21.42 -4.25 17.73
N HIS A 41 -20.96 -4.93 18.79
CA HIS A 41 -19.91 -5.95 18.68
C HIS A 41 -20.35 -7.12 17.79
N TYR A 42 -21.56 -7.65 17.97
CA TYR A 42 -22.11 -8.70 17.13
C TYR A 42 -22.24 -8.27 15.66
N VAL A 43 -22.69 -7.03 15.40
CA VAL A 43 -22.79 -6.49 14.04
C VAL A 43 -21.41 -6.39 13.40
N ILE A 44 -20.41 -5.90 14.13
CA ILE A 44 -19.03 -5.81 13.67
C ILE A 44 -18.45 -7.21 13.38
N ASP A 45 -18.72 -8.20 14.23
CA ASP A 45 -18.21 -9.55 14.03
C ASP A 45 -18.90 -10.28 12.88
N MET A 46 -20.21 -10.07 12.69
CA MET A 46 -20.90 -10.55 11.48
C MET A 46 -20.33 -9.92 10.21
N GLU A 47 -20.05 -8.61 10.22
CA GLU A 47 -19.41 -7.93 9.11
C GLU A 47 -18.02 -8.53 8.80
N LYS A 48 -17.19 -8.77 9.82
CA LYS A 48 -15.88 -9.44 9.66
C LYS A 48 -16.01 -10.86 9.12
N CYS A 49 -16.94 -11.65 9.64
CA CYS A 49 -17.19 -13.02 9.16
C CYS A 49 -17.63 -13.02 7.71
N LEU A 50 -18.53 -12.09 7.33
CA LEU A 50 -18.98 -11.94 5.95
C LEU A 50 -17.81 -11.50 5.04
N HIS A 51 -17.07 -10.47 5.44
CA HIS A 51 -15.89 -9.98 4.71
C HIS A 51 -14.89 -11.11 4.45
N ARG A 52 -14.55 -11.89 5.49
CA ARG A 52 -13.68 -13.07 5.37
C ARG A 52 -14.24 -14.13 4.44
N SER A 53 -15.51 -14.50 4.59
CA SER A 53 -16.14 -15.54 3.76
C SER A 53 -16.21 -15.15 2.30
N VAL A 54 -16.54 -13.88 2.00
CA VAL A 54 -16.56 -13.35 0.63
C VAL A 54 -15.16 -13.41 0.02
N PHE A 55 -14.13 -12.97 0.75
CA PHE A 55 -12.75 -13.06 0.27
C PHE A 55 -12.34 -14.50 -0.05
N LEU A 56 -12.61 -15.44 0.87
CA LEU A 56 -12.27 -16.85 0.68
C LEU A 56 -13.03 -17.48 -0.48
N ALA A 57 -14.29 -17.09 -0.71
CA ALA A 57 -15.05 -17.53 -1.87
C ALA A 57 -14.41 -17.06 -3.17
N PHE A 58 -14.00 -15.79 -3.27
CA PHE A 58 -13.27 -15.30 -4.44
C PHE A 58 -11.90 -15.94 -4.61
N LEU A 59 -11.17 -16.18 -3.51
CA LEU A 59 -9.89 -16.90 -3.54
C LEU A 59 -10.08 -18.31 -4.12
N HIS A 60 -11.10 -19.02 -3.66
CA HIS A 60 -11.45 -20.35 -4.14
C HIS A 60 -11.81 -20.33 -5.63
N MET A 61 -12.72 -19.44 -6.05
CA MET A 61 -13.11 -19.30 -7.46
C MET A 61 -11.95 -18.89 -8.37
N SER A 62 -10.97 -18.15 -7.85
CA SER A 62 -9.77 -17.75 -8.62
C SER A 62 -8.67 -18.81 -8.65
N THR A 63 -8.85 -19.98 -8.01
CA THR A 63 -7.83 -21.03 -7.90
C THR A 63 -8.20 -22.25 -8.75
N HIS A 64 -7.59 -22.38 -9.92
CA HIS A 64 -7.88 -23.49 -10.84
C HIS A 64 -7.34 -24.85 -10.37
N LYS A 65 -6.39 -24.86 -9.41
CA LYS A 65 -5.80 -26.07 -8.83
C LYS A 65 -5.76 -25.93 -7.31
N GLU A 66 -6.75 -26.51 -6.65
CA GLU A 66 -6.88 -26.48 -5.19
C GLU A 66 -5.99 -27.53 -4.53
N SER A 67 -5.83 -28.69 -5.17
CA SER A 67 -4.96 -29.77 -4.70
C SER A 67 -4.45 -30.61 -5.88
N LYS A 68 -3.79 -31.74 -5.60
CA LYS A 68 -3.35 -32.69 -6.65
C LYS A 68 -4.55 -33.39 -7.30
N ASP A 69 -5.61 -33.63 -6.54
CA ASP A 69 -6.78 -34.41 -6.97
C ASP A 69 -7.96 -33.53 -7.36
N HIS A 70 -7.95 -32.25 -6.94
CA HIS A 70 -8.99 -31.27 -7.22
C HIS A 70 -8.43 -30.11 -8.05
N PHE A 71 -8.63 -30.19 -9.37
CA PHE A 71 -8.22 -29.16 -10.32
C PHE A 71 -9.14 -29.12 -11.54
N ILE A 72 -9.17 -27.95 -12.18
CA ILE A 72 -9.83 -27.71 -13.47
C ILE A 72 -8.73 -27.40 -14.47
N SER A 73 -8.86 -27.85 -15.71
CA SER A 73 -7.88 -27.51 -16.75
C SER A 73 -7.86 -25.99 -16.98
N PRO A 74 -6.68 -25.38 -17.24
CA PRO A 74 -6.52 -23.96 -17.52
C PRO A 74 -7.57 -23.35 -18.47
N SER A 75 -7.80 -24.00 -19.62
CA SER A 75 -8.76 -23.52 -20.63
C SER A 75 -10.20 -23.56 -20.14
N ALA A 76 -10.65 -24.69 -19.59
CA ALA A 76 -12.01 -24.84 -19.09
C ALA A 76 -12.27 -23.90 -17.90
N PHE A 77 -11.26 -23.70 -17.04
CA PHE A 77 -11.34 -22.75 -15.94
C PHE A 77 -11.56 -21.32 -16.43
N GLY A 78 -10.74 -20.87 -17.39
CA GLY A 78 -10.88 -19.54 -17.99
C GLY A 78 -12.24 -19.31 -18.66
N GLU A 79 -12.77 -20.32 -19.35
CA GLU A 79 -14.12 -20.28 -19.94
C GLU A 79 -15.22 -20.22 -18.88
N ILE A 80 -15.11 -21.01 -17.79
CA ILE A 80 -16.07 -20.99 -16.69
C ILE A 80 -16.11 -19.63 -16.01
N LEU A 81 -14.95 -19.02 -15.75
CA LEU A 81 -14.89 -17.70 -15.12
C LEU A 81 -15.61 -16.64 -15.98
N TYR A 82 -15.27 -16.59 -17.26
CA TYR A 82 -15.71 -15.55 -18.18
C TYR A 82 -17.18 -15.70 -18.58
N ASN A 83 -17.56 -16.89 -19.06
CA ASN A 83 -18.88 -17.11 -19.64
C ASN A 83 -20.01 -17.10 -18.59
N ASN A 84 -19.67 -17.31 -17.32
CA ASN A 84 -20.63 -17.27 -16.22
C ASN A 84 -20.58 -15.98 -15.40
N PHE A 85 -19.85 -14.94 -15.85
CA PHE A 85 -19.75 -13.64 -15.17
C PHE A 85 -19.28 -13.73 -13.70
N GLN A 86 -18.43 -14.73 -13.39
CA GLN A 86 -17.91 -14.92 -12.03
C GLN A 86 -17.01 -13.75 -11.63
N PHE A 87 -16.29 -13.20 -12.61
CA PHE A 87 -15.53 -11.98 -12.48
C PHE A 87 -15.91 -11.02 -13.61
N ASP A 88 -15.86 -9.74 -13.30
CA ASP A 88 -15.86 -8.64 -14.26
C ASP A 88 -14.90 -7.56 -13.76
N ILE A 89 -14.57 -6.59 -14.62
CA ILE A 89 -13.62 -5.53 -14.26
C ILE A 89 -14.08 -4.75 -13.01
N PRO A 90 -15.36 -4.32 -12.87
CA PRO A 90 -15.85 -3.68 -11.64
C PRO A 90 -15.62 -4.52 -10.37
N LYS A 91 -15.98 -5.81 -10.36
CA LYS A 91 -15.75 -6.71 -9.23
C LYS A 91 -14.27 -6.82 -8.90
N ILE A 92 -13.40 -6.88 -9.91
CA ILE A 92 -11.95 -6.96 -9.70
C ILE A 92 -11.42 -5.66 -9.05
N LEU A 93 -11.91 -4.50 -9.47
CA LEU A 93 -11.59 -3.21 -8.84
C LEU A 93 -12.06 -3.16 -7.38
N ASP A 94 -13.28 -3.63 -7.10
CA ASP A 94 -13.84 -3.69 -5.75
C ASP A 94 -13.07 -4.65 -4.84
N LEU A 95 -12.67 -5.81 -5.35
CA LEU A 95 -11.88 -6.79 -4.58
C LEU A 95 -10.61 -6.17 -4.04
N ARG A 96 -9.95 -5.33 -4.83
CA ARG A 96 -8.76 -4.62 -4.40
C ARG A 96 -9.07 -3.62 -3.30
N VAL A 97 -10.08 -2.77 -3.46
CA VAL A 97 -10.37 -1.73 -2.47
C VAL A 97 -10.80 -2.34 -1.13
N LEU A 98 -11.52 -3.47 -1.16
CA LEU A 98 -12.08 -4.14 0.01
C LEU A 98 -11.09 -5.07 0.72
N PHE A 99 -10.24 -5.79 -0.02
CA PHE A 99 -9.40 -6.86 0.52
C PHE A 99 -7.89 -6.62 0.38
N GLY A 100 -7.49 -5.55 -0.31
CA GLY A 100 -6.08 -5.27 -0.61
C GLY A 100 -5.21 -5.02 0.61
N LYS A 101 -5.73 -4.31 1.62
CA LYS A 101 -5.00 -4.06 2.86
C LYS A 101 -4.94 -5.34 3.70
N GLY A 102 -3.75 -5.90 3.87
CA GLY A 102 -3.49 -7.11 4.66
C GLY A 102 -3.42 -8.40 3.83
N ASN A 103 -4.12 -8.50 2.69
CA ASN A 103 -4.11 -9.70 1.84
C ASN A 103 -3.46 -9.48 0.47
N SER A 104 -2.64 -8.44 0.31
CA SER A 104 -2.09 -8.02 -0.99
C SER A 104 -1.44 -9.17 -1.78
N PRO A 105 -0.52 -9.99 -1.20
CA PRO A 105 0.14 -11.06 -1.96
C PRO A 105 -0.82 -12.12 -2.49
N LEU A 106 -1.83 -12.50 -1.70
CA LEU A 106 -2.85 -13.44 -2.13
C LEU A 106 -3.70 -12.84 -3.25
N LEU A 107 -4.11 -11.59 -3.12
CA LEU A 107 -4.95 -10.94 -4.12
C LEU A 107 -4.20 -10.68 -5.44
N GLN A 108 -2.89 -10.38 -5.39
CA GLN A 108 -2.02 -10.35 -6.57
C GLN A 108 -2.03 -11.70 -7.30
N LYS A 109 -1.89 -12.80 -6.57
CA LYS A 109 -1.97 -14.16 -7.15
C LYS A 109 -3.35 -14.47 -7.73
N MET A 110 -4.43 -14.08 -7.03
CA MET A 110 -5.81 -14.29 -7.49
C MET A 110 -6.06 -13.57 -8.81
N ILE A 111 -5.80 -12.25 -8.86
CA ILE A 111 -6.02 -11.43 -10.06
C ILE A 111 -5.08 -11.87 -11.19
N GLY A 112 -3.81 -12.11 -10.88
CA GLY A 112 -2.84 -12.65 -11.83
C GLY A 112 -3.33 -13.95 -12.47
N ASN A 113 -3.80 -14.91 -11.67
CA ASN A 113 -4.31 -16.17 -12.20
C ASN A 113 -5.56 -15.96 -13.08
N ILE A 114 -6.48 -15.07 -12.70
CA ILE A 114 -7.66 -14.76 -13.54
C ILE A 114 -7.24 -14.25 -14.92
N PHE A 115 -6.36 -13.25 -14.99
CA PHE A 115 -5.90 -12.68 -16.26
C PHE A 115 -5.01 -13.62 -17.08
N ILE A 116 -4.21 -14.47 -16.42
CA ILE A 116 -3.38 -15.49 -17.11
C ILE A 116 -4.25 -16.57 -17.73
N GLN A 117 -5.21 -17.12 -16.98
CA GLN A 117 -6.06 -18.20 -17.48
C GLN A 117 -7.15 -17.70 -18.45
N GLN A 118 -7.51 -16.42 -18.38
CA GLN A 118 -8.46 -15.79 -19.28
C GLN A 118 -7.96 -14.41 -19.73
N PRO A 119 -7.21 -14.33 -20.85
CA PRO A 119 -6.69 -13.07 -21.37
C PRO A 119 -7.76 -12.10 -21.87
N SER A 120 -9.00 -12.54 -22.12
CA SER A 120 -10.08 -11.67 -22.62
C SER A 120 -10.41 -10.53 -21.64
N TYR A 121 -10.11 -10.69 -20.34
CA TYR A 121 -10.25 -9.61 -19.37
C TYR A 121 -9.35 -8.40 -19.66
N TYR A 122 -8.25 -8.54 -20.42
CA TYR A 122 -7.49 -7.38 -20.91
C TYR A 122 -8.28 -6.56 -21.93
N ASN A 123 -9.10 -7.22 -22.76
CA ASN A 123 -9.99 -6.53 -23.70
C ASN A 123 -11.11 -5.83 -22.94
N ASP A 124 -11.74 -6.50 -21.97
CA ASP A 124 -12.75 -5.89 -21.10
C ASP A 124 -12.20 -4.66 -20.36
N LEU A 125 -10.97 -4.77 -19.83
CA LEU A 125 -10.29 -3.64 -19.20
C LEU A 125 -10.10 -2.49 -20.18
N ASN A 126 -9.60 -2.78 -21.39
CA ASN A 126 -9.41 -1.80 -22.45
C ASN A 126 -10.73 -1.13 -22.89
N GLU A 127 -11.84 -1.87 -22.93
CA GLU A 127 -13.18 -1.35 -23.24
C GLU A 127 -13.80 -0.58 -22.06
N THR A 128 -13.39 -0.88 -20.83
CA THR A 128 -13.82 -0.17 -19.62
C THR A 128 -13.12 1.18 -19.45
N MET A 129 -11.88 1.33 -19.97
CA MET A 129 -11.07 2.56 -19.82
C MET A 129 -11.78 3.85 -20.25
N PRO A 130 -12.46 3.94 -21.41
CA PRO A 130 -13.21 5.13 -21.79
C PRO A 130 -14.28 5.52 -20.76
N THR A 131 -14.95 4.53 -20.17
CA THR A 131 -15.96 4.77 -19.12
C THR A 131 -15.32 5.31 -17.85
N ILE A 132 -14.15 4.78 -17.45
CA ILE A 132 -13.37 5.30 -16.31
C ILE A 132 -12.95 6.76 -16.57
N LEU A 133 -12.45 7.07 -17.76
CA LEU A 133 -12.07 8.44 -18.13
C LEU A 133 -13.27 9.38 -18.18
N GLN A 134 -14.43 8.88 -18.60
CA GLN A 134 -15.69 9.64 -18.61
C GLN A 134 -16.11 10.07 -17.20
N VAL A 135 -15.76 9.32 -16.15
CA VAL A 135 -16.01 9.72 -14.75
C VAL A 135 -15.35 11.06 -14.43
N PHE A 136 -14.08 11.24 -14.78
CA PHE A 136 -13.36 12.50 -14.58
C PHE A 136 -13.98 13.64 -15.39
N SER A 137 -14.34 13.37 -16.65
CA SER A 137 -15.05 14.33 -17.50
C SER A 137 -16.39 14.76 -16.90
N ASN A 138 -17.15 13.81 -16.35
CA ASN A 138 -18.43 14.09 -15.69
C ASN A 138 -18.23 14.96 -14.45
N ILE A 139 -17.19 14.70 -13.64
CA ILE A 139 -16.87 15.55 -12.48
C ILE A 139 -16.57 16.99 -12.93
N LEU A 140 -15.75 17.18 -13.97
CA LEU A 140 -15.46 18.50 -14.54
C LEU A 140 -16.74 19.18 -15.04
N GLN A 141 -17.57 18.44 -15.77
CA GLN A 141 -18.82 18.95 -16.32
C GLN A 141 -19.79 19.36 -15.20
N HIS A 142 -19.97 18.53 -14.17
CA HIS A 142 -20.79 18.85 -12.99
C HIS A 142 -20.29 20.06 -12.21
N CYS A 143 -18.98 20.34 -12.23
CA CYS A 143 -18.39 21.52 -11.64
C CYS A 143 -18.42 22.77 -12.55
N GLY A 144 -18.96 22.68 -13.77
CA GLY A 144 -18.89 23.76 -14.75
C GLY A 144 -17.45 24.11 -15.18
N LEU A 145 -16.55 23.13 -15.14
CA LEU A 145 -15.10 23.30 -15.41
C LEU A 145 -14.67 22.70 -16.75
N GLN A 146 -15.60 22.14 -17.53
CA GLN A 146 -15.26 21.66 -18.86
C GLN A 146 -14.97 22.86 -19.76
N GLY A 147 -13.77 22.90 -20.36
CA GLY A 147 -13.44 23.89 -21.37
C GLY A 147 -14.36 23.74 -22.58
N ASP A 148 -14.69 24.85 -23.22
CA ASP A 148 -15.55 24.94 -24.41
C ASP A 148 -14.84 24.39 -25.68
N GLY A 149 -14.15 23.26 -25.53
CA GLY A 149 -13.28 22.65 -26.51
C GLY A 149 -13.91 21.41 -27.13
N ALA A 150 -14.40 21.59 -28.36
CA ALA A 150 -14.68 20.55 -29.36
C ALA A 150 -15.88 19.61 -29.18
N CYS A 151 -16.90 19.96 -28.39
CA CYS A 151 -18.23 19.39 -28.59
C CYS A 151 -19.11 20.38 -29.36
N ALA A 152 -19.05 20.33 -30.69
CA ALA A 152 -19.95 21.05 -31.59
C ALA A 152 -21.38 20.45 -31.58
N THR A 153 -21.88 20.05 -30.41
CA THR A 153 -23.29 19.70 -30.24
C THR A 153 -24.00 20.89 -29.62
N PRO A 154 -25.06 21.43 -30.26
CA PRO A 154 -25.82 22.52 -29.67
C PRO A 154 -26.34 22.08 -28.30
N GLN A 155 -25.97 22.82 -27.25
CA GLN A 155 -26.55 22.61 -25.92
C GLN A 155 -28.06 22.81 -26.00
N LYS A 156 -28.82 21.91 -25.39
CA LYS A 156 -30.26 22.10 -25.24
C LYS A 156 -30.50 23.36 -24.42
N LEU A 157 -31.43 24.20 -24.90
CA LEU A 157 -31.84 25.47 -24.26
C LEU A 157 -32.33 25.32 -22.80
N GLU A 158 -32.55 24.08 -22.34
CA GLU A 158 -33.02 23.70 -21.00
C GLU A 158 -31.89 23.28 -20.03
N GLU A 159 -30.62 23.14 -20.47
CA GLU A 159 -29.52 22.87 -19.53
C GLU A 159 -29.28 24.13 -18.67
N ARG A 160 -29.72 24.09 -17.41
CA ARG A 160 -29.32 25.08 -16.40
C ARG A 160 -27.80 25.24 -16.45
N ALA A 161 -27.34 26.49 -16.51
CA ALA A 161 -25.93 26.82 -16.36
C ALA A 161 -25.37 26.09 -15.13
N ARG A 162 -24.41 25.18 -15.36
CA ARG A 162 -23.85 24.37 -14.27
C ARG A 162 -23.06 25.27 -13.34
N LEU A 163 -23.29 25.10 -12.05
CA LEU A 163 -22.72 25.96 -11.02
C LEU A 163 -21.28 25.56 -10.73
N THR A 164 -20.44 26.55 -10.41
CA THR A 164 -19.08 26.26 -9.96
C THR A 164 -19.10 25.61 -8.57
N PRO A 165 -18.02 24.94 -8.12
CA PRO A 165 -17.95 24.38 -6.77
C PRO A 165 -18.20 25.41 -5.65
N SER A 166 -17.96 26.70 -5.92
CA SER A 166 -18.21 27.76 -4.96
C SER A 166 -19.70 28.11 -4.82
N ASP A 167 -20.50 27.86 -5.85
CA ASP A 167 -21.89 28.32 -5.96
C ASP A 167 -22.91 27.19 -5.83
N MET A 168 -22.51 25.94 -6.09
CA MET A 168 -23.39 24.78 -6.00
C MET A 168 -23.83 24.48 -4.55
N PRO A 169 -24.98 23.82 -4.33
CA PRO A 169 -25.40 23.36 -3.00
C PRO A 169 -24.34 22.52 -2.30
N LEU A 170 -24.21 22.65 -0.96
CA LEU A 170 -23.21 21.93 -0.17
C LEU A 170 -23.31 20.40 -0.32
N LEU A 171 -24.53 19.88 -0.46
CA LEU A 171 -24.75 18.44 -0.62
C LEU A 171 -24.23 17.94 -1.98
N GLU A 172 -24.39 18.73 -3.04
CA GLU A 172 -23.83 18.40 -4.35
C GLU A 172 -22.29 18.43 -4.33
N LEU A 173 -21.70 19.44 -3.68
CA LEU A 173 -20.24 19.49 -3.49
C LEU A 173 -19.73 18.28 -2.69
N LYS A 174 -20.46 17.88 -1.64
CA LYS A 174 -20.16 16.69 -0.86
C LYS A 174 -20.16 15.44 -1.74
N ASP A 175 -21.20 15.23 -2.53
CA ASP A 175 -21.34 14.04 -3.38
C ASP A 175 -20.24 13.98 -4.44
N ILE A 176 -19.86 15.13 -5.04
CA ILE A 176 -18.75 15.21 -6.00
C ILE A 176 -17.41 14.82 -5.34
N VAL A 177 -17.10 15.36 -4.16
CA VAL A 177 -15.84 15.07 -3.46
C VAL A 177 -15.80 13.61 -2.98
N LEU A 178 -16.93 13.07 -2.51
CA LEU A 178 -17.04 11.65 -2.15
C LEU A 178 -16.81 10.75 -3.36
N TYR A 179 -17.47 11.05 -4.48
CA TYR A 179 -17.34 10.27 -5.70
C TYR A 179 -15.92 10.32 -6.28
N LEU A 180 -15.29 11.50 -6.27
CA LEU A 180 -13.88 11.65 -6.64
C LEU A 180 -12.97 10.83 -5.71
N CYS A 181 -13.19 10.90 -4.41
CA CYS A 181 -12.39 10.16 -3.41
C CYS A 181 -12.49 8.64 -3.60
N ASP A 182 -13.70 8.13 -3.83
CA ASP A 182 -13.94 6.73 -4.11
C ASP A 182 -13.23 6.30 -5.40
N THR A 183 -13.49 7.02 -6.49
CA THR A 183 -12.89 6.78 -7.81
C THR A 183 -11.36 6.75 -7.73
N CYS A 184 -10.72 7.76 -7.12
CA CYS A 184 -9.27 7.82 -6.99
C CYS A 184 -8.72 6.69 -6.11
N THR A 185 -9.43 6.30 -5.05
CA THR A 185 -8.98 5.22 -4.15
C THR A 185 -9.04 3.87 -4.85
N THR A 186 -10.15 3.59 -5.54
CA THR A 186 -10.35 2.35 -6.30
C THR A 186 -9.34 2.24 -7.45
N LEU A 187 -9.16 3.31 -8.22
CA LEU A 187 -8.20 3.33 -9.33
C LEU A 187 -6.74 3.30 -8.89
N TRP A 188 -6.40 3.90 -7.74
CA TRP A 188 -5.05 3.79 -7.19
C TRP A 188 -4.73 2.38 -6.74
N ALA A 189 -5.70 1.72 -6.13
CA ALA A 189 -5.46 0.44 -5.53
C ALA A 189 -5.20 -0.65 -6.61
N PHE A 190 -5.83 -0.56 -7.78
CA PHE A 190 -5.75 -1.62 -8.80
C PHE A 190 -4.37 -1.80 -9.44
N PRO A 191 -3.70 -0.78 -10.01
CA PRO A 191 -2.36 -0.90 -10.59
C PRO A 191 -1.29 -1.35 -9.57
N ASP A 192 -1.47 -1.04 -8.29
CA ASP A 192 -0.58 -1.51 -7.21
C ASP A 192 -0.63 -3.03 -7.03
N ILE A 193 -1.79 -3.66 -7.22
CA ILE A 193 -1.92 -5.13 -7.16
C ILE A 193 -1.71 -5.80 -8.50
N PHE A 194 -2.12 -5.16 -9.59
CA PHE A 194 -2.00 -5.76 -10.90
C PHE A 194 -1.25 -4.81 -11.86
N PRO A 195 0.08 -4.67 -11.69
CA PRO A 195 0.90 -3.80 -12.52
C PRO A 195 0.83 -4.10 -14.02
N LEU A 196 0.53 -5.34 -14.39
CA LEU A 196 0.38 -5.76 -15.78
C LEU A 196 -0.77 -5.03 -16.51
N ALA A 197 -1.69 -4.38 -15.78
CA ALA A 197 -2.71 -3.52 -16.36
C ALA A 197 -2.18 -2.13 -16.79
N CYS A 198 -1.05 -1.66 -16.27
CA CYS A 198 -0.55 -0.30 -16.52
C CYS A 198 -0.41 0.05 -18.02
N PRO A 199 0.11 -0.82 -18.90
CA PRO A 199 0.14 -0.55 -20.34
C PRO A 199 -1.26 -0.33 -20.95
N THR A 200 -2.29 -1.05 -20.47
CA THR A 200 -3.68 -0.85 -20.92
C THR A 200 -4.19 0.52 -20.52
N PHE A 201 -3.84 1.04 -19.34
CA PHE A 201 -4.19 2.41 -18.95
C PHE A 201 -3.51 3.42 -19.89
N GLN A 202 -2.20 3.29 -20.09
CA GLN A 202 -1.44 4.28 -20.86
C GLN A 202 -1.79 4.29 -22.36
N LYS A 203 -2.31 3.18 -22.91
CA LYS A 203 -2.90 3.16 -24.26
C LYS A 203 -4.02 4.19 -24.47
N HIS A 204 -4.65 4.66 -23.37
CA HIS A 204 -5.69 5.70 -23.38
C HIS A 204 -5.19 7.06 -22.86
N ASP A 205 -3.87 7.31 -22.91
CA ASP A 205 -3.22 8.54 -22.44
C ASP A 205 -3.52 8.90 -20.98
N PHE A 206 -3.66 7.88 -20.13
CA PHE A 206 -4.18 8.06 -18.77
C PHE A 206 -3.35 9.04 -17.93
N CYS A 207 -2.01 9.00 -18.01
CA CYS A 207 -1.14 9.94 -17.29
C CYS A 207 -1.45 11.40 -17.64
N TYR A 208 -1.59 11.73 -18.92
CA TYR A 208 -1.95 13.07 -19.36
C TYR A 208 -3.36 13.46 -18.90
N ARG A 209 -4.34 12.56 -19.04
CA ARG A 209 -5.73 12.81 -18.62
C ARG A 209 -5.82 13.10 -17.12
N LEU A 210 -5.05 12.38 -16.30
CA LEU A 210 -4.96 12.65 -14.86
C LEU A 210 -4.32 13.99 -14.55
N ALA A 211 -3.20 14.33 -15.19
CA ALA A 211 -2.50 15.59 -14.98
C ALA A 211 -3.40 16.78 -15.35
N SER A 212 -4.06 16.73 -16.50
CA SER A 212 -4.99 17.77 -16.95
C SER A 212 -6.23 17.87 -16.05
N PHE A 213 -6.82 16.75 -15.65
CA PHE A 213 -7.92 16.76 -14.67
C PHE A 213 -7.48 17.40 -13.34
N TYR A 214 -6.28 17.06 -12.87
CA TYR A 214 -5.73 17.59 -11.63
C TYR A 214 -5.57 19.11 -11.70
N GLU A 215 -4.99 19.62 -12.79
CA GLU A 215 -4.77 21.05 -13.02
C GLU A 215 -6.09 21.84 -12.98
N ILE A 216 -7.14 21.30 -13.59
CA ILE A 216 -8.42 21.98 -13.72
C ILE A 216 -9.27 21.86 -12.45
N ALA A 217 -9.47 20.64 -11.94
CA ALA A 217 -10.46 20.36 -10.89
C ALA A 217 -9.97 20.75 -9.49
N ILE A 218 -8.75 20.35 -9.13
CA ILE A 218 -8.25 20.43 -7.76
C ILE A 218 -8.20 21.87 -7.24
N PRO A 219 -7.71 22.88 -7.98
CA PRO A 219 -7.71 24.27 -7.51
C PRO A 219 -9.11 24.80 -7.17
N LYS A 220 -10.10 24.44 -7.99
CA LYS A 220 -11.47 24.94 -7.89
C LYS A 220 -12.19 24.29 -6.71
N LEU A 221 -12.04 22.97 -6.54
CA LEU A 221 -12.54 22.24 -5.40
C LEU A 221 -11.88 22.70 -4.09
N GLU A 222 -10.56 22.84 -4.05
CA GLU A 222 -9.86 23.31 -2.85
C GLU A 222 -10.29 24.72 -2.45
N SER A 223 -10.42 25.62 -3.44
CA SER A 223 -10.84 27.01 -3.21
C SER A 223 -12.26 27.07 -2.65
N ALA A 224 -13.18 26.29 -3.21
CA ALA A 224 -14.55 26.21 -2.72
C ALA A 224 -14.63 25.69 -1.28
N VAL A 225 -13.96 24.56 -0.98
CA VAL A 225 -13.95 23.99 0.38
C VAL A 225 -13.35 24.96 1.39
N LYS A 226 -12.29 25.69 1.03
CA LYS A 226 -11.67 26.70 1.89
C LYS A 226 -12.56 27.91 2.15
N LYS A 227 -13.12 28.50 1.08
CA LYS A 227 -13.95 29.73 1.18
C LYS A 227 -15.23 29.51 1.95
N ARG A 228 -15.84 28.33 1.77
CA ARG A 228 -17.14 27.99 2.35
C ARG A 228 -17.05 27.43 3.76
N ARG A 229 -15.84 27.29 4.34
CA ARG A 229 -15.55 26.59 5.60
C ARG A 229 -16.48 26.97 6.77
N LEU A 230 -17.01 28.19 6.78
CA LEU A 230 -17.91 28.69 7.83
C LEU A 230 -19.37 28.22 7.69
N GLU A 231 -19.79 27.72 6.52
CA GLU A 231 -21.16 27.22 6.30
C GLU A 231 -21.43 25.93 7.11
N ASP A 232 -20.49 24.97 7.06
CA ASP A 232 -20.49 23.77 7.90
C ASP A 232 -19.04 23.31 8.12
N SER A 233 -18.47 23.71 9.25
CA SER A 233 -17.05 23.44 9.56
C SER A 233 -16.73 21.96 9.72
N LYS A 234 -17.69 21.11 10.13
CA LYS A 234 -17.43 19.69 10.30
C LYS A 234 -17.45 18.99 8.94
N LEU A 235 -18.49 19.24 8.15
CA LEU A 235 -18.61 18.69 6.81
C LEU A 235 -17.44 19.12 5.92
N LEU A 236 -17.14 20.42 5.86
CA LEU A 236 -16.06 20.92 5.00
C LEU A 236 -14.67 20.52 5.49
N GLY A 237 -14.52 20.25 6.79
CA GLY A 237 -13.33 19.61 7.33
C GLY A 237 -13.14 18.18 6.80
N ASP A 238 -14.20 17.35 6.80
CA ASP A 238 -14.19 16.01 6.20
C ASP A 238 -13.94 16.07 4.69
N LEU A 239 -14.63 16.97 3.97
CA LEU A 239 -14.41 17.15 2.52
C LEU A 239 -12.98 17.58 2.19
N TRP A 240 -12.36 18.42 3.01
CA TRP A 240 -10.96 18.80 2.84
C TRP A 240 -10.02 17.60 2.98
N GLN A 241 -10.25 16.73 3.97
CA GLN A 241 -9.43 15.52 4.16
C GLN A 241 -9.58 14.57 2.97
N ARG A 242 -10.82 14.33 2.51
CA ARG A 242 -11.09 13.48 1.35
C ARG A 242 -10.49 14.03 0.08
N LEU A 243 -10.63 15.33 -0.19
CA LEU A 243 -10.03 15.97 -1.35
C LEU A 243 -8.49 15.89 -1.30
N SER A 244 -7.90 16.10 -0.12
CA SER A 244 -6.45 15.97 0.08
C SER A 244 -5.97 14.54 -0.18
N HIS A 245 -6.75 13.54 0.23
CA HIS A 245 -6.50 12.12 -0.06
C HIS A 245 -6.61 11.83 -1.56
N SER A 246 -7.70 12.25 -2.23
CA SER A 246 -7.87 12.10 -3.69
C SER A 246 -6.70 12.71 -4.46
N ARG A 247 -6.28 13.91 -4.06
CA ARG A 247 -5.15 14.62 -4.65
C ARG A 247 -3.86 13.79 -4.58
N LYS A 248 -3.57 13.22 -3.41
CA LYS A 248 -2.40 12.33 -3.25
C LYS A 248 -2.54 11.08 -4.13
N LYS A 249 -3.71 10.45 -4.14
CA LYS A 249 -3.97 9.22 -4.91
C LYS A 249 -3.83 9.42 -6.42
N LEU A 250 -4.28 10.56 -6.96
CA LEU A 250 -4.08 10.92 -8.38
C LEU A 250 -2.60 10.93 -8.78
N LEU A 251 -1.77 11.56 -7.95
CA LEU A 251 -0.32 11.64 -8.20
C LEU A 251 0.37 10.28 -7.99
N GLU A 252 -0.06 9.50 -6.99
CA GLU A 252 0.43 8.13 -6.81
C GLU A 252 0.05 7.22 -7.99
N ILE A 253 -1.15 7.35 -8.58
CA ILE A 253 -1.52 6.61 -9.80
C ILE A 253 -0.58 6.96 -10.94
N PHE A 254 -0.35 8.26 -11.17
CA PHE A 254 0.58 8.72 -12.21
C PHE A 254 1.97 8.10 -12.01
N HIS A 255 2.49 8.14 -10.79
CA HIS A 255 3.80 7.57 -10.47
C HIS A 255 3.83 6.05 -10.65
N ILE A 256 2.80 5.32 -10.23
CA ILE A 256 2.73 3.86 -10.42
C ILE A 256 2.76 3.52 -11.91
N LEU A 257 1.98 4.22 -12.74
CA LEU A 257 1.98 4.00 -14.18
C LEU A 257 3.36 4.30 -14.80
N LEU A 258 3.94 5.45 -14.45
CA LEU A 258 5.27 5.83 -14.92
C LEU A 258 6.34 4.80 -14.51
N ASN A 259 6.32 4.39 -13.24
CA ASN A 259 7.27 3.42 -12.72
C ASN A 259 7.14 2.07 -13.45
N GLN A 260 5.91 1.55 -13.59
CA GLN A 260 5.69 0.23 -14.18
C GLN A 260 5.92 0.17 -15.69
N ILE A 261 5.67 1.27 -16.40
CA ILE A 261 5.79 1.32 -17.87
C ILE A 261 7.18 1.75 -18.31
N CYS A 262 7.87 2.59 -17.52
CA CYS A 262 9.13 3.20 -17.91
C CYS A 262 10.29 2.82 -16.98
N LEU A 263 10.20 3.11 -15.68
CA LEU A 263 11.36 3.07 -14.79
C LEU A 263 11.75 1.64 -14.37
N LEU A 264 10.79 0.84 -13.93
CA LEU A 264 11.02 -0.53 -13.47
C LEU A 264 11.55 -1.42 -14.60
N PRO A 265 11.00 -1.39 -15.83
CA PRO A 265 11.59 -2.14 -16.93
C PRO A 265 13.05 -1.77 -17.18
N VAL A 266 13.45 -0.50 -17.04
CA VAL A 266 14.84 -0.06 -17.21
C VAL A 266 15.76 -0.59 -16.09
N LEU A 267 15.24 -0.68 -14.86
CA LEU A 267 15.98 -1.23 -13.71
C LEU A 267 16.12 -2.76 -13.78
N GLU A 268 15.08 -3.46 -14.24
CA GLU A 268 15.05 -4.93 -14.31
C GLU A 268 15.67 -5.46 -15.61
N SER A 269 15.63 -4.70 -16.71
CA SER A 269 16.17 -5.16 -17.98
C SER A 269 17.69 -5.10 -17.97
N SER A 270 18.32 -6.27 -17.95
CA SER A 270 19.73 -6.46 -18.27
C SER A 270 20.03 -6.38 -19.79
N CYS A 271 19.16 -5.76 -20.60
CA CYS A 271 19.17 -5.86 -22.06
C CYS A 271 19.19 -4.50 -22.81
N ASP A 272 19.89 -4.47 -23.94
CA ASP A 272 20.28 -3.30 -24.76
C ASP A 272 19.15 -2.41 -25.32
N ASN A 273 17.86 -2.73 -25.14
CA ASN A 273 16.74 -2.04 -25.78
C ASN A 273 15.85 -1.25 -24.80
N ILE A 274 16.49 -0.49 -23.91
CA ILE A 274 15.83 0.44 -22.96
C ILE A 274 15.25 1.70 -23.64
N GLN A 275 15.59 1.94 -24.91
CA GLN A 275 15.24 3.17 -25.61
C GLN A 275 13.72 3.39 -25.66
N GLY A 276 12.92 2.33 -25.89
CA GLY A 276 11.47 2.44 -25.94
C GLY A 276 10.85 2.95 -24.63
N PHE A 277 11.40 2.53 -23.49
CA PHE A 277 10.95 2.97 -22.17
C PHE A 277 11.36 4.42 -21.89
N VAL A 278 12.56 4.82 -22.33
CA VAL A 278 13.03 6.21 -22.25
C VAL A 278 12.16 7.13 -23.11
N GLU A 279 11.86 6.77 -24.35
CA GLU A 279 10.97 7.58 -25.21
C GLU A 279 9.57 7.69 -24.60
N ALA A 280 9.04 6.61 -24.02
CA ALA A 280 7.76 6.64 -23.34
C ALA A 280 7.76 7.62 -22.15
N PHE A 281 8.82 7.63 -21.34
CA PHE A 281 8.98 8.59 -20.24
C PHE A 281 8.98 10.03 -20.75
N LEU A 282 9.80 10.32 -21.77
CA LEU A 282 9.90 11.65 -22.38
C LEU A 282 8.57 12.10 -22.98
N GLN A 283 7.83 11.20 -23.63
CA GLN A 283 6.51 11.48 -24.19
C GLN A 283 5.47 11.77 -23.10
N ILE A 284 5.45 10.99 -22.01
CA ILE A 284 4.50 11.19 -20.90
C ILE A 284 4.71 12.57 -20.26
N PHE A 285 5.95 12.92 -19.88
CA PHE A 285 6.23 14.25 -19.33
C PHE A 285 6.03 15.35 -20.38
N GLY A 286 6.50 15.15 -21.61
CA GLY A 286 6.35 16.10 -22.71
C GLY A 286 4.89 16.51 -22.97
N SER A 287 3.94 15.58 -22.81
CA SER A 287 2.51 15.86 -22.95
C SER A 287 1.90 16.66 -21.79
N SER A 288 2.53 16.67 -20.60
CA SER A 288 1.97 17.21 -19.36
C SER A 288 2.71 18.43 -18.80
N LEU A 289 3.69 18.98 -19.53
CA LEU A 289 4.51 20.11 -19.07
C LEU A 289 3.72 21.40 -18.78
N GLN A 290 2.60 21.61 -19.48
CA GLN A 290 1.76 22.81 -19.30
C GLN A 290 0.90 22.75 -18.03
N GLU A 291 0.80 21.58 -17.41
CA GLU A 291 0.02 21.35 -16.19
C GLU A 291 0.89 21.68 -14.96
N GLU A 292 1.29 22.95 -14.83
CA GLU A 292 2.31 23.42 -13.89
C GLU A 292 2.00 23.03 -12.43
N ARG A 293 0.75 23.16 -11.97
CA ARG A 293 0.40 22.82 -10.60
C ARG A 293 0.39 21.31 -10.37
N SER A 294 -0.04 20.53 -11.35
CA SER A 294 0.07 19.07 -11.31
C SER A 294 1.55 18.67 -11.22
N LEU A 295 2.39 19.19 -12.14
CA LEU A 295 3.82 18.92 -12.22
C LEU A 295 4.55 19.30 -10.92
N ARG A 296 4.29 20.49 -10.37
CA ARG A 296 4.88 20.93 -9.10
C ARG A 296 4.52 20.00 -7.94
N ASN A 297 3.25 19.64 -7.80
CA ASN A 297 2.81 18.80 -6.68
C ASN A 297 3.28 17.35 -6.86
N TYR A 298 3.43 16.88 -8.10
CA TYR A 298 4.07 15.62 -8.40
C TYR A 298 5.54 15.65 -7.96
N ASP A 299 6.33 16.64 -8.40
CA ASP A 299 7.75 16.79 -8.03
C ASP A 299 7.97 16.88 -6.52
N ALA A 300 7.01 17.48 -5.79
CA ALA A 300 7.05 17.55 -4.33
C ALA A 300 6.93 16.18 -3.64
N LEU A 301 6.36 15.18 -4.31
CA LEU A 301 6.15 13.81 -3.79
C LEU A 301 7.15 12.81 -4.39
N PHE A 302 7.46 12.96 -5.68
CA PHE A 302 8.30 12.09 -6.48
C PHE A 302 9.23 12.98 -7.30
N SER A 303 10.51 13.05 -6.92
CA SER A 303 11.50 13.93 -7.56
C SER A 303 11.66 13.57 -9.03
N VAL A 304 11.27 14.49 -9.93
CA VAL A 304 11.42 14.28 -11.38
C VAL A 304 12.91 14.22 -11.75
N ALA A 305 13.74 14.97 -11.02
CA ALA A 305 15.19 14.96 -11.21
C ALA A 305 15.82 13.59 -10.90
N ASP A 306 15.32 12.90 -9.86
CA ASP A 306 15.84 11.59 -9.47
C ASP A 306 15.51 10.55 -10.55
N ASP A 307 14.27 10.55 -11.05
CA ASP A 307 13.85 9.66 -12.15
C ASP A 307 14.64 9.93 -13.45
N VAL A 308 14.85 11.21 -13.79
CA VAL A 308 15.68 11.61 -14.94
C VAL A 308 17.12 11.10 -14.77
N SER A 309 17.69 11.26 -13.58
CA SER A 309 19.07 10.82 -13.30
C SER A 309 19.22 9.30 -13.40
N LEU A 310 18.21 8.54 -12.96
CA LEU A 310 18.14 7.09 -13.08
C LEU A 310 18.17 6.68 -14.56
N LEU A 311 17.36 7.33 -15.39
CA LEU A 311 17.31 7.03 -16.83
C LEU A 311 18.61 7.42 -17.56
N GLN A 312 19.24 8.53 -17.18
CA GLN A 312 20.55 8.95 -17.72
C GLN A 312 21.68 7.99 -17.33
N GLN A 313 21.63 7.42 -16.13
CA GLN A 313 22.59 6.40 -15.69
C GLN A 313 22.40 5.08 -16.44
N ALA A 314 21.15 4.72 -16.75
CA ALA A 314 20.85 3.48 -17.45
C ALA A 314 21.06 3.58 -18.98
N SER A 315 20.81 4.74 -19.59
CA SER A 315 20.90 4.95 -21.05
C SER A 315 21.95 5.98 -21.43
N SER A 316 23.03 5.51 -22.07
CA SER A 316 24.06 6.38 -22.65
C SER A 316 23.57 7.25 -23.81
N ALA A 317 22.42 6.93 -24.40
CA ALA A 317 21.79 7.70 -25.48
C ALA A 317 20.86 8.81 -24.98
N LEU A 318 20.63 8.91 -23.66
CA LEU A 318 19.86 9.97 -23.04
C LEU A 318 20.81 11.05 -22.51
N ASP A 319 21.11 12.05 -23.34
CA ASP A 319 21.92 13.20 -22.96
C ASP A 319 21.08 14.29 -22.27
N GLU A 320 21.75 15.21 -21.57
CA GLU A 320 21.11 16.29 -20.81
C GLU A 320 20.17 17.14 -21.66
N THR A 321 20.47 17.32 -22.96
CA THR A 321 19.66 18.17 -23.84
C THR A 321 18.23 17.64 -24.02
N ARG A 322 18.05 16.32 -23.96
CA ARG A 322 16.76 15.64 -24.15
C ARG A 322 15.88 15.65 -22.92
N THR A 323 16.42 15.97 -21.75
CA THR A 323 15.67 16.05 -20.48
C THR A 323 15.63 17.46 -19.91
N ALA A 324 16.49 18.37 -20.40
CA ALA A 324 16.59 19.75 -19.92
C ALA A 324 15.24 20.49 -19.97
N TYR A 325 14.45 20.31 -21.02
CA TYR A 325 13.15 20.96 -21.14
C TYR A 325 12.15 20.49 -20.06
N ILE A 326 12.26 19.24 -19.59
CA ILE A 326 11.41 18.70 -18.53
C ILE A 326 11.81 19.33 -17.20
N LEU A 327 13.11 19.32 -16.88
CA LEU A 327 13.61 19.90 -15.63
C LEU A 327 13.35 21.41 -15.56
N GLN A 328 13.53 22.12 -16.68
CA GLN A 328 13.21 23.55 -16.76
C GLN A 328 11.70 23.81 -16.56
N ALA A 329 10.82 22.95 -17.08
CA ALA A 329 9.39 23.07 -16.84
C ALA A 329 9.04 22.84 -15.36
N VAL A 330 9.70 21.88 -14.71
CA VAL A 330 9.55 21.65 -13.25
C VAL A 330 10.02 22.88 -12.47
N GLU A 331 11.19 23.43 -12.80
CA GLU A 331 11.70 24.65 -12.17
C GLU A 331 10.74 25.83 -12.35
N SER A 332 10.25 26.04 -13.56
CA SER A 332 9.26 27.08 -13.87
C SER A 332 7.97 26.91 -13.07
N ALA A 333 7.48 25.67 -12.92
CA ALA A 333 6.29 25.38 -12.13
C ALA A 333 6.45 25.69 -10.62
N TRP A 334 7.69 25.74 -10.12
CA TRP A 334 8.04 26.16 -8.76
C TRP A 334 8.26 27.67 -8.63
N GLU A 335 8.43 28.41 -9.74
CA GLU A 335 8.65 29.85 -9.67
C GLU A 335 7.48 30.57 -8.97
N GLY A 336 7.79 31.42 -7.99
CA GLY A 336 6.79 32.16 -7.22
C GLY A 336 6.08 31.36 -6.11
N VAL A 337 6.45 30.10 -5.86
CA VAL A 337 5.92 29.28 -4.76
C VAL A 337 7.06 28.72 -3.92
N ASP A 338 7.02 28.90 -2.58
CA ASP A 338 8.06 28.40 -1.68
C ASP A 338 8.22 26.87 -1.80
N ARG A 339 9.36 26.43 -2.33
CA ARG A 339 9.80 25.03 -2.29
C ARG A 339 10.12 24.69 -0.84
N ARG A 340 9.15 24.15 -0.10
CA ARG A 340 9.42 23.54 1.21
C ARG A 340 10.25 22.28 0.95
N LYS A 341 11.57 22.43 0.87
CA LYS A 341 12.52 21.32 0.77
C LYS A 341 12.32 20.38 1.96
N ALA A 342 12.08 19.11 1.67
CA ALA A 342 12.45 18.05 2.60
C ALA A 342 13.97 18.20 2.85
N THR A 343 14.35 18.16 4.12
CA THR A 343 15.72 18.36 4.58
C THR A 343 16.65 17.30 3.99
N ASP A 344 17.53 17.72 3.09
CA ASP A 344 18.88 17.16 2.99
C ASP A 344 19.57 17.40 4.33
N ALA A 345 19.76 16.35 5.12
CA ALA A 345 20.66 16.38 6.26
C ALA A 345 22.09 16.54 5.72
N LYS A 346 22.54 17.80 5.68
CA LYS A 346 23.92 18.17 5.40
C LYS A 346 24.87 17.51 6.40
N ASP A 347 26.00 17.09 5.86
CA ASP A 347 27.28 16.91 6.55
C ASP A 347 27.56 18.04 7.58
N PRO A 348 28.27 17.72 8.68
CA PRO A 348 28.55 18.68 9.74
C PRO A 348 29.55 19.75 9.28
N PRO A 349 29.47 20.98 9.82
CA PRO A 349 30.38 22.05 9.46
C PRO A 349 31.76 21.82 10.08
N VAL A 350 32.78 21.89 9.22
CA VAL A 350 34.20 21.92 9.61
C VAL A 350 34.48 23.25 10.31
N ALA A 351 34.98 23.19 11.54
CA ALA A 351 35.54 24.33 12.26
C ALA A 351 37.03 24.47 11.93
N GLU A 352 37.46 25.69 11.59
CA GLU A 352 38.85 26.03 11.31
C GLU A 352 39.67 26.40 12.56
N HIS A 353 40.99 26.22 12.41
CA HIS A 353 42.16 26.86 13.03
C HIS A 353 43.00 25.99 14.01
N PRO A 354 44.31 26.28 14.20
CA PRO A 354 45.36 26.44 13.19
C PRO A 354 46.73 25.80 13.59
N ASN A 355 47.62 25.63 12.60
CA ASN A 355 49.10 25.51 12.67
C ASN A 355 49.77 24.26 13.30
N GLY A 356 50.65 23.61 12.51
CA GLY A 356 51.82 22.90 13.05
C GLY A 356 52.46 21.78 12.21
N VAL A 357 53.38 22.16 11.30
CA VAL A 357 54.62 21.44 10.90
C VAL A 357 54.54 20.26 9.89
N MET A 358 55.47 20.34 8.92
CA MET A 358 55.85 19.41 7.85
C MET A 358 56.21 17.98 8.33
N GLU A 359 55.93 16.96 7.50
CA GLU A 359 56.96 16.09 6.90
C GLU A 359 56.36 15.10 5.87
N ALA A 360 57.16 14.77 4.86
CA ALA A 360 56.88 13.82 3.80
C ALA A 360 57.60 12.49 4.07
N ALA A 361 56.99 11.34 3.75
CA ALA A 361 57.67 10.09 3.35
C ALA A 361 56.68 8.98 2.97
N GLU A 362 57.19 8.02 2.21
CA GLU A 362 56.54 7.06 1.34
C GLU A 362 55.87 5.83 1.99
N ALA A 363 55.00 5.23 1.16
CA ALA A 363 54.62 3.82 0.96
C ALA A 363 55.16 2.68 1.87
N VAL A 364 54.30 1.66 2.08
CA VAL A 364 54.52 0.24 1.68
C VAL A 364 53.30 -0.65 2.09
N SER A 365 52.58 -1.14 1.06
CA SER A 365 51.95 -2.48 0.82
C SER A 365 51.43 -3.36 1.99
N ARG A 366 50.40 -4.23 1.93
CA ARG A 366 49.44 -4.87 0.98
C ARG A 366 48.66 -5.92 1.86
N PRO A 367 47.78 -6.82 1.36
CA PRO A 367 46.65 -6.71 0.43
C PRO A 367 45.36 -7.40 0.97
N SER A 368 44.21 -7.18 0.33
CA SER A 368 43.10 -8.17 0.35
C SER A 368 42.44 -8.22 -1.01
N SER A 369 42.96 -9.12 -1.85
CA SER A 369 42.28 -9.64 -3.02
C SER A 369 41.31 -10.74 -2.57
N LEU A 370 40.05 -10.68 -3.00
CA LEU A 370 39.47 -11.67 -3.92
C LEU A 370 38.03 -11.26 -4.25
N ARG A 371 37.86 -10.93 -5.54
CA ARG A 371 36.63 -10.67 -6.27
C ARG A 371 36.12 -11.99 -6.89
N GLN A 372 34.88 -11.94 -7.38
CA GLN A 372 34.21 -12.84 -8.37
C GLN A 372 33.67 -14.15 -7.77
N ASN A 373 32.48 -14.66 -8.06
CA ASN A 373 31.41 -14.38 -9.04
C ASN A 373 30.09 -14.91 -8.45
N SER A 374 28.93 -14.38 -8.83
CA SER A 374 27.67 -15.12 -8.75
C SER A 374 26.95 -14.98 -10.07
N GLU A 375 26.96 -16.08 -10.82
CA GLU A 375 26.21 -16.31 -12.04
C GLU A 375 24.73 -16.60 -11.70
N GLU A 376 23.87 -16.21 -12.63
CA GLU A 376 22.43 -16.44 -12.69
C GLU A 376 22.14 -17.93 -12.95
N GLU A 377 21.18 -18.55 -12.25
CA GLU A 377 20.44 -19.70 -12.80
C GLU A 377 18.97 -19.76 -12.35
N GLU A 378 18.15 -20.09 -13.35
CA GLU A 378 16.73 -20.40 -13.46
C GLU A 378 16.02 -21.11 -12.28
N PHE A 379 14.74 -20.75 -12.07
CA PHE A 379 13.83 -21.45 -11.17
C PHE A 379 12.85 -22.36 -11.94
N LEU A 380 13.06 -23.68 -11.87
CA LEU A 380 12.07 -24.72 -12.21
C LEU A 380 12.11 -25.86 -11.19
N GLY A 381 10.94 -26.24 -10.65
CA GLY A 381 10.57 -27.64 -10.39
C GLY A 381 10.99 -28.34 -9.07
N ALA A 382 10.03 -28.45 -8.15
CA ALA A 382 9.69 -29.55 -7.20
C ALA A 382 10.72 -30.66 -6.79
N ALA A 383 10.83 -30.88 -5.46
CA ALA A 383 10.50 -32.13 -4.70
C ALA A 383 11.49 -32.56 -3.56
N ALA A 384 10.93 -32.72 -2.35
CA ALA A 384 11.20 -33.65 -1.23
C ALA A 384 12.63 -34.18 -0.86
N ALA A 385 13.12 -33.68 0.29
CA ALA A 385 13.84 -34.32 1.45
C ALA A 385 15.18 -35.10 1.24
N PRO A 386 16.05 -35.28 2.27
CA PRO A 386 16.11 -34.72 3.64
C PRO A 386 17.41 -33.90 3.92
N GLY A 387 17.32 -32.87 4.77
CA GLY A 387 18.51 -32.08 5.19
C GLY A 387 19.22 -32.67 6.43
N PRO A 388 20.57 -32.69 6.47
CA PRO A 388 21.35 -32.94 7.68
C PRO A 388 21.52 -31.68 8.53
N ALA A 389 21.80 -31.88 9.81
CA ALA A 389 21.80 -30.89 10.89
C ALA A 389 22.90 -29.80 10.81
N VAL A 390 22.44 -28.54 10.83
CA VAL A 390 22.89 -27.30 11.50
C VAL A 390 24.33 -27.17 12.01
N CYS A 391 24.97 -26.04 11.65
CA CYS A 391 25.67 -25.18 12.62
C CYS A 391 25.70 -23.72 12.13
N GLY A 392 25.15 -22.78 12.91
CA GLY A 392 25.45 -21.34 12.78
C GLY A 392 24.27 -20.36 12.68
N VAL A 393 23.16 -20.55 13.40
CA VAL A 393 22.19 -19.45 13.63
C VAL A 393 22.21 -19.09 15.10
N GLU A 394 22.51 -17.83 15.41
CA GLU A 394 22.56 -17.36 16.80
C GLU A 394 21.15 -17.46 17.41
N PRO A 395 20.98 -18.13 18.57
CA PRO A 395 19.67 -18.36 19.17
C PRO A 395 18.94 -17.07 19.51
N ASP A 396 19.66 -15.97 19.68
CA ASP A 396 19.12 -14.65 20.02
C ASP A 396 18.37 -14.01 18.83
N SER A 397 18.77 -14.31 17.59
CA SER A 397 18.08 -13.85 16.38
C SER A 397 16.71 -14.53 16.24
N LEU A 398 16.65 -15.85 16.49
CA LEU A 398 15.42 -16.63 16.42
C LEU A 398 14.45 -16.28 17.56
N ILE A 399 14.97 -16.00 18.76
CA ILE A 399 14.15 -15.51 19.88
C ILE A 399 13.53 -14.15 19.52
N SER A 400 14.33 -13.24 18.96
CA SER A 400 13.85 -11.91 18.54
C SER A 400 12.73 -12.02 17.50
N GLN A 401 12.87 -12.89 16.51
CA GLN A 401 11.86 -13.10 15.46
C GLN A 401 10.50 -13.58 16.03
N VAL A 402 10.50 -14.47 17.03
CA VAL A 402 9.26 -14.89 17.70
C VAL A 402 8.71 -13.77 18.59
N LYS A 403 9.60 -13.04 19.27
CA LYS A 403 9.24 -11.98 20.21
C LYS A 403 8.69 -10.72 19.51
N ASP A 404 9.11 -10.43 18.28
CA ASP A 404 8.56 -9.35 17.46
C ASP A 404 7.06 -9.55 17.15
N LEU A 405 6.63 -10.81 17.03
CA LEU A 405 5.23 -11.17 16.75
C LEU A 405 4.43 -11.47 18.02
N LEU A 406 5.09 -11.94 19.08
CA LEU A 406 4.49 -12.31 20.36
C LEU A 406 5.27 -11.67 21.53
N PRO A 407 5.15 -10.34 21.72
CA PRO A 407 5.99 -9.60 22.67
C PRO A 407 5.71 -9.91 24.14
N ASP A 408 4.54 -10.47 24.45
CA ASP A 408 4.11 -10.81 25.82
C ASP A 408 4.76 -12.07 26.37
N LEU A 409 5.54 -12.81 25.56
CA LEU A 409 6.19 -14.05 25.96
C LEU A 409 7.62 -13.81 26.48
N GLY A 410 7.96 -14.49 27.58
CA GLY A 410 9.31 -14.47 28.14
C GLY A 410 10.32 -15.19 27.25
N GLU A 411 11.55 -14.68 27.17
CA GLU A 411 12.60 -15.23 26.29
C GLU A 411 12.99 -16.66 26.67
N GLY A 412 12.91 -17.01 27.96
CA GLY A 412 13.14 -18.36 28.45
C GLY A 412 12.07 -19.35 27.98
N PHE A 413 10.81 -18.91 27.91
CA PHE A 413 9.71 -19.68 27.34
C PHE A 413 9.89 -19.87 25.82
N ILE A 414 10.22 -18.79 25.09
CA ILE A 414 10.47 -18.84 23.64
C ILE A 414 11.61 -19.80 23.31
N LEU A 415 12.72 -19.74 24.07
CA LEU A 415 13.87 -20.62 23.88
C LEU A 415 13.52 -22.10 24.13
N ALA A 416 12.68 -22.39 25.13
CA ALA A 416 12.20 -23.75 25.38
C ALA A 416 11.34 -24.28 24.22
N CYS A 417 10.49 -23.42 23.62
CA CYS A 417 9.70 -23.75 22.45
C CYS A 417 10.59 -23.99 21.21
N LEU A 418 11.58 -23.11 20.98
CA LEU A 418 12.54 -23.27 19.87
C LEU A 418 13.33 -24.57 19.99
N LYS A 419 13.78 -24.94 21.20
CA LYS A 419 14.46 -26.24 21.41
C LYS A 419 13.59 -27.44 21.06
N HIS A 420 12.28 -27.35 21.26
CA HIS A 420 11.35 -28.44 20.94
C HIS A 420 11.00 -28.48 19.46
N SER A 421 10.95 -27.34 18.79
CA SER A 421 10.66 -27.18 17.36
C SER A 421 11.91 -27.17 16.48
N SER A 422 13.01 -27.81 16.90
CA SER A 422 14.28 -27.87 16.14
C SER A 422 14.82 -26.50 15.68
N TYR A 423 14.63 -25.46 16.49
CA TYR A 423 15.02 -24.07 16.22
C TYR A 423 14.27 -23.40 15.04
N ASP A 424 13.07 -23.86 14.72
CA ASP A 424 12.19 -23.23 13.73
C ASP A 424 11.23 -22.21 14.40
N PRO A 425 11.40 -20.89 14.16
CA PRO A 425 10.56 -19.85 14.75
C PRO A 425 9.12 -19.88 14.20
N GLU A 426 8.92 -20.25 12.95
CA GLU A 426 7.62 -20.28 12.28
C GLU A 426 6.74 -21.39 12.88
N GLN A 427 7.34 -22.55 13.13
CA GLN A 427 6.68 -23.65 13.82
C GLN A 427 6.34 -23.30 15.27
N VAL A 428 7.20 -22.56 15.98
CA VAL A 428 6.91 -22.06 17.34
C VAL A 428 5.72 -21.11 17.33
N ILE A 429 5.70 -20.13 16.42
CA ILE A 429 4.61 -19.16 16.31
C ILE A 429 3.28 -19.87 16.02
N ASN A 430 3.27 -20.79 15.04
CA ASN A 430 2.07 -21.56 14.69
C ASN A 430 1.57 -22.43 15.86
N ASN A 431 2.47 -23.12 16.57
CA ASN A 431 2.06 -23.96 17.70
C ASN A 431 1.48 -23.15 18.86
N ILE A 432 1.96 -21.92 19.08
CA ILE A 432 1.43 -21.02 20.11
C ILE A 432 0.06 -20.47 19.70
N LEU A 433 -0.09 -20.00 18.45
CA LEU A 433 -1.34 -19.43 17.95
C LEU A 433 -2.45 -20.48 17.84
N GLU A 434 -2.12 -21.71 17.44
CA GLU A 434 -3.08 -22.80 17.30
C GLU A 434 -3.34 -23.56 18.62
N GLY A 435 -2.66 -23.21 19.71
CA GLY A 435 -2.78 -23.89 21.01
C GLY A 435 -2.30 -25.35 20.98
N ARG A 436 -1.40 -25.70 20.04
CA ARG A 436 -0.87 -27.06 19.82
C ARG A 436 0.50 -27.28 20.47
N LEU A 437 0.77 -26.60 21.58
CA LEU A 437 2.01 -26.80 22.34
C LEU A 437 2.07 -28.20 22.95
N ALA A 438 3.25 -28.82 22.94
CA ALA A 438 3.47 -30.08 23.63
C ALA A 438 3.09 -29.95 25.12
N PRO A 439 2.55 -30.99 25.77
CA PRO A 439 2.06 -30.91 27.15
C PRO A 439 3.08 -30.38 28.16
N ALA A 440 4.38 -30.66 27.94
CA ALA A 440 5.47 -30.15 28.76
C ALA A 440 5.68 -28.63 28.61
N LEU A 441 5.47 -28.07 27.42
CA LEU A 441 5.57 -26.64 27.13
C LEU A 441 4.30 -25.86 27.54
N GLY A 442 3.13 -26.50 27.48
CA GLY A 442 1.87 -25.90 27.91
C GLY A 442 1.79 -25.65 29.43
N GLN A 443 2.61 -26.35 30.23
CA GLN A 443 2.70 -26.19 31.69
C GLN A 443 3.80 -25.21 32.13
N LEU A 444 4.66 -24.78 31.21
CA LEU A 444 5.70 -23.79 31.49
C LEU A 444 5.09 -22.40 31.64
N ASP A 445 5.69 -21.58 32.52
CA ASP A 445 5.31 -20.18 32.67
C ASP A 445 5.58 -19.41 31.37
N ARG A 446 4.55 -18.75 30.83
CA ARG A 446 4.63 -17.99 29.59
C ARG A 446 5.47 -16.72 29.74
N GLY A 447 5.61 -16.21 30.97
CA GLY A 447 6.48 -15.09 31.31
C GLY A 447 7.90 -15.49 31.71
N LEU A 448 8.32 -16.74 31.47
CA LEU A 448 9.62 -17.22 31.92
C LEU A 448 10.77 -16.45 31.25
N ASP A 449 11.50 -15.67 32.04
CA ASP A 449 12.70 -14.98 31.60
C ASP A 449 13.91 -15.91 31.45
N ARG A 450 14.87 -15.49 30.62
CA ARG A 450 16.10 -16.24 30.36
C ARG A 450 16.97 -16.29 31.63
N GLN A 451 17.21 -17.48 32.16
CA GLN A 451 18.17 -17.65 33.26
C GLN A 451 19.59 -17.35 32.76
N VAL A 452 20.16 -16.25 33.23
CA VAL A 452 21.58 -15.91 33.04
C VAL A 452 22.39 -16.82 33.96
N ASN A 453 22.89 -17.94 33.45
CA ASN A 453 23.86 -18.74 34.18
C ASN A 453 25.23 -18.01 34.17
N LEU A 454 25.45 -17.21 35.22
CA LEU A 454 26.78 -16.89 35.73
C LEU A 454 27.40 -18.17 36.32
N SER A 455 28.28 -18.85 35.57
CA SER A 455 29.38 -19.63 36.13
C SER A 455 30.33 -20.17 35.05
N PHE A 456 31.42 -19.45 34.81
CA PHE A 456 32.70 -20.09 34.46
C PHE A 456 33.32 -20.57 35.77
N ALA A 457 33.22 -21.87 36.05
CA ALA A 457 34.05 -22.54 37.04
C ALA A 457 34.45 -23.89 36.43
N ALA A 458 35.73 -23.98 36.03
CA ALA A 458 36.33 -25.18 35.48
C ALA A 458 36.45 -26.27 36.56
N PRO A 459 36.27 -27.56 36.23
CA PRO A 459 36.72 -28.63 37.10
C PRO A 459 38.19 -28.96 36.82
N GLU A 460 38.99 -29.01 37.89
CA GLU A 460 40.32 -29.58 37.94
C GLU A 460 40.36 -31.02 37.41
N LYS A 461 41.35 -31.33 36.58
CA LYS A 461 41.73 -32.70 36.25
C LYS A 461 42.41 -33.35 37.46
N ALA A 462 41.73 -34.29 38.10
CA ALA A 462 42.35 -35.23 39.02
C ALA A 462 43.28 -36.18 38.24
N ALA A 463 44.53 -36.24 38.66
CA ALA A 463 45.52 -37.21 38.23
C ALA A 463 45.16 -38.62 38.72
N SER A 464 45.19 -39.61 37.83
CA SER A 464 45.34 -41.02 38.19
C SER A 464 46.58 -41.59 37.49
N SER A 465 47.69 -41.58 38.22
CA SER A 465 48.88 -42.35 37.92
C SER A 465 48.64 -43.82 38.25
N SER A 466 48.81 -44.72 37.27
CA SER A 466 49.15 -46.12 37.53
C SER A 466 49.92 -46.69 36.34
N ALA A 467 51.25 -46.65 36.41
CA ALA A 467 52.12 -47.59 35.75
C ALA A 467 53.20 -48.00 36.76
N SER A 468 53.15 -49.25 37.18
CA SER A 468 54.06 -49.85 38.14
C SER A 468 55.17 -50.63 37.44
N ARG A 469 56.41 -50.36 37.91
CA ARG A 469 57.66 -51.17 37.91
C ARG A 469 58.58 -51.13 36.69
N PRO A 470 59.88 -51.44 36.88
CA PRO A 470 60.66 -51.57 38.12
C PRO A 470 61.60 -50.38 38.40
#